data_AF-A0A920S1E1-F1
#
_entry.id   AF-A0A920S1E1-F1
#
_cell.length_a   1.000
_cell.length_b   1.000
_cell.length_c   1.000
_cell.angle_alpha   90.00
_cell.angle_beta   90.00
_cell.angle_gamma   90.00
#
_symmetry.space_group_name_H-M   'P 1'
#
loop_
_entity.id
_entity.type
_entity.pdbx_description
1 polymer ?
#
loop_
_entity_poly.entity_id
_entity_poly.type
_entity_poly.pdbx_seq_one_letter_code
_entity_poly.pdbx_strand_id
1 'polypeptide(L)' 'MGPKPSKDSVIDDGAKVFMDGKNQKATIYDRSKLKFGNVIKGPAIVMEMDSTTVILSKHRGKVDKFGNILITPQG' A
#
# COMPACT_ATOMS: atom_id res chain seq x y z
N MET A 1 15.02 4.78 2.89
CA MET A 1 13.85 3.87 2.93
C MET A 1 13.19 4.03 4.29
N GLY A 2 11.88 4.24 4.35
CA GLY A 2 11.14 4.19 5.62
C GLY A 2 10.74 2.75 5.97
N PRO A 3 10.31 2.49 7.22
CA PRO A 3 9.95 1.15 7.66
C PRO A 3 8.75 0.59 6.88
N LYS A 4 8.70 -0.73 6.70
CA LYS A 4 7.48 -1.40 6.22
C LYS A 4 6.36 -1.22 7.28
N PRO A 5 5.08 -1.13 6.88
CA PRO A 5 3.97 -1.25 7.82
C PRO A 5 4.07 -2.51 8.70
N SER A 6 3.52 -2.44 9.92
CA SER A 6 3.51 -3.59 10.84
C SER A 6 2.64 -4.72 10.29
N LYS A 7 2.88 -5.95 10.76
CA LYS A 7 2.04 -7.11 10.38
C LYS A 7 0.58 -6.91 10.78
N ASP A 8 0.30 -6.22 11.88
CA ASP A 8 -1.07 -5.96 12.35
C ASP A 8 -1.88 -5.08 11.39
N SER A 9 -1.20 -4.34 10.50
CA SER A 9 -1.83 -3.55 9.45
C SER A 9 -2.24 -4.37 8.23
N VAL A 10 -1.82 -5.64 8.12
CA VAL A 10 -2.14 -6.51 6.99
C VAL A 10 -3.49 -7.17 7.19
N ILE A 11 -4.39 -7.00 6.22
CA ILE A 11 -5.69 -7.67 6.15
C ILE A 11 -5.55 -8.97 5.36
N ASP A 12 -4.84 -8.93 4.23
CA ASP A 12 -4.53 -10.07 3.35
C ASP A 12 -3.18 -9.79 2.67
N ASP A 13 -2.30 -10.78 2.53
CA ASP A 13 -1.01 -10.65 1.84
C ASP A 13 -0.92 -11.44 0.51
N GLY A 14 -2.04 -12.00 0.04
CA GLY A 14 -2.13 -12.84 -1.15
C GLY A 14 -3.25 -12.47 -2.11
N ALA A 15 -3.90 -11.32 -1.95
CA ALA A 15 -5.02 -10.89 -2.77
C ALA A 15 -4.66 -10.89 -4.27
N LYS A 16 -5.48 -11.57 -5.08
CA LYS A 16 -5.30 -11.61 -6.54
C LYS A 16 -5.82 -10.33 -7.17
N VAL A 17 -4.98 -9.64 -7.94
CA VAL A 17 -5.33 -8.42 -8.67
C VAL A 17 -4.90 -8.52 -10.13
N PHE A 18 -5.56 -7.79 -11.03
CA PHE A 18 -5.15 -7.68 -12.43
C PHE A 18 -4.60 -6.28 -12.70
N MET A 19 -3.30 -6.18 -13.01
CA MET A 19 -2.59 -4.91 -13.26
C MET A 19 -1.49 -5.14 -14.30
N ASP A 20 -1.22 -4.14 -15.14
CA ASP A 20 -0.22 -4.22 -16.22
C ASP A 20 -0.43 -5.45 -17.14
N GLY A 21 -1.69 -5.76 -17.48
CA GLY A 21 -2.04 -6.85 -18.40
C GLY A 21 -1.83 -8.27 -17.85
N LYS A 22 -1.58 -8.43 -16.54
CA LYS A 22 -1.39 -9.75 -15.92
C LYS A 22 -1.98 -9.84 -14.52
N ASN A 23 -2.24 -11.06 -14.06
CA ASN A 23 -2.55 -11.34 -12.67
C ASN A 23 -1.30 -11.14 -11.78
N GLN A 24 -1.48 -10.50 -10.64
CA GLN A 24 -0.46 -10.23 -9.64
C GLN A 24 -1.02 -10.47 -8.23
N LYS A 25 -0.14 -10.53 -7.23
CA LYS A 25 -0.52 -10.57 -5.82
C LYS A 25 -0.32 -9.19 -5.19
N ALA A 26 -1.28 -8.73 -4.41
CA ALA A 26 -1.21 -7.50 -3.67
C ALA A 26 -1.39 -7.77 -2.17
N THR A 27 -0.71 -6.97 -1.34
CA THR A 27 -1.01 -6.90 0.08
C THR A 27 -2.09 -5.85 0.32
N ILE A 28 -3.12 -6.21 1.06
CA ILE A 28 -4.18 -5.34 1.53
C ILE A 28 -3.83 -4.84 2.94
N TYR A 29 -3.80 -3.53 3.10
CA TYR A 29 -3.50 -2.85 4.36
C TYR A 29 -4.72 -2.13 4.92
N ASP A 30 -4.89 -2.19 6.24
CA ASP A 30 -5.77 -1.32 7.01
C ASP A 30 -5.12 0.07 7.16
N ARG A 31 -5.75 1.07 6.56
CA ARG A 31 -5.28 2.45 6.55
C ARG A 31 -5.06 3.03 7.94
N SER A 32 -5.91 2.67 8.91
CA SER A 32 -5.90 3.21 10.27
C SER A 32 -4.66 2.79 11.07
N LYS A 33 -3.99 1.71 10.64
CA LYS A 33 -2.81 1.15 11.31
C LYS A 33 -1.48 1.61 10.68
N LEU A 34 -1.53 2.37 9.59
CA LEU A 34 -0.35 2.93 8.93
C LEU A 34 0.18 4.12 9.72
N LYS A 35 1.51 4.16 9.89
CA LYS A 35 2.22 5.19 10.67
C LYS A 35 3.07 6.07 9.77
N PHE A 36 3.34 7.30 10.24
CA PHE A 36 4.31 8.20 9.62
C PHE A 36 5.62 7.46 9.27
N GLY A 37 6.11 7.71 8.06
CA GLY A 37 7.34 7.12 7.55
C GLY A 37 7.15 5.72 6.96
N ASN A 38 5.98 5.08 7.13
CA ASN A 38 5.73 3.80 6.48
C ASN A 38 5.87 3.90 4.97
N VAL A 39 6.53 2.89 4.38
CA VAL A 39 6.66 2.73 2.93
C VAL A 39 5.96 1.44 2.51
N ILE A 40 4.98 1.60 1.63
CA ILE A 40 4.19 0.52 1.06
C ILE A 40 4.66 0.34 -0.38
N LYS A 41 5.23 -0.83 -0.69
CA LYS A 41 5.63 -1.18 -2.05
C LYS A 41 4.42 -1.76 -2.77
N GLY A 42 4.14 -1.27 -3.98
CA GLY A 42 3.14 -1.89 -4.84
C GLY A 42 3.61 -3.25 -5.38
N PRO A 43 2.68 -4.13 -5.81
CA PRO A 43 1.22 -3.96 -5.77
C PRO A 43 0.66 -4.03 -4.35
N ALA A 44 -0.16 -3.04 -3.99
CA ALA A 44 -0.83 -3.01 -2.68
C ALA A 44 -2.17 -2.30 -2.78
N ILE A 45 -3.08 -2.66 -1.88
CA ILE A 45 -4.37 -1.98 -1.68
C ILE A 45 -4.36 -1.46 -0.25
N VAL A 46 -4.74 -0.21 -0.06
CA VAL A 46 -4.95 0.39 1.25
C VAL A 46 -6.44 0.65 1.40
N MET A 47 -7.07 -0.04 2.34
CA MET A 47 -8.50 0.07 2.62
C MET A 47 -8.72 1.00 3.81
N GLU A 48 -9.66 1.91 3.62
CA GLU A 48 -10.22 2.79 4.65
C GLU A 48 -11.74 2.54 4.71
N MET A 49 -12.42 3.10 5.72
CA MET A 49 -13.87 2.90 5.90
C MET A 49 -14.67 3.39 4.68
N ASP A 50 -14.21 4.45 4.02
CA ASP A 50 -14.91 5.21 2.98
C ASP A 50 -14.16 5.23 1.64
N SER A 51 -12.96 4.66 1.58
CA SER A 51 -12.09 4.75 0.40
C SER A 51 -11.21 3.52 0.23
N THR A 52 -10.72 3.33 -0.99
CA THR A 52 -9.77 2.29 -1.34
C THR A 52 -8.71 2.89 -2.25
N THR A 53 -7.47 2.90 -1.77
CA THR A 53 -6.32 3.40 -2.53
C THR A 53 -5.50 2.24 -3.08
N VAL A 54 -5.31 2.20 -4.39
CA VAL A 54 -4.47 1.21 -5.06
C VAL A 54 -3.07 1.79 -5.29
N ILE A 55 -2.04 1.10 -4.82
CA ILE A 55 -0.64 1.37 -5.14
C ILE A 55 -0.21 0.37 -6.19
N LEU A 56 -0.12 0.84 -7.44
CA LEU A 56 0.18 0.02 -8.61
C LEU A 56 1.56 -0.64 -8.52
N SER A 57 1.74 -1.67 -9.34
CA SER A 57 3.05 -2.22 -9.66
C SER A 57 4.04 -1.10 -10.04
N LYS A 58 5.31 -1.25 -9.64
CA LYS A 58 6.37 -0.26 -9.86
C LYS A 58 6.09 1.12 -9.23
N HIS A 59 5.16 1.20 -8.27
CA HIS A 59 4.95 2.39 -7.46
C HIS A 59 5.17 2.08 -5.98
N ARG A 60 5.31 3.14 -5.19
CA ARG A 60 5.32 3.07 -3.73
C ARG A 60 4.43 4.16 -3.15
N GLY A 61 3.80 3.87 -2.03
CA GLY A 61 3.21 4.87 -1.14
C GLY A 61 4.15 5.16 0.02
N LYS A 62 4.34 6.43 0.37
CA LYS A 62 5.02 6.84 1.61
C LYS A 62 4.06 7.66 2.46
N VAL A 63 3.89 7.27 3.72
CA VAL A 63 3.09 8.04 4.68
C VAL A 63 3.92 9.23 5.17
N ASP A 64 3.46 10.45 4.88
CA ASP A 64 4.09 11.67 5.37
C ASP A 64 3.70 11.99 6.83
N LYS A 65 4.23 13.08 7.38
CA LYS A 65 4.01 13.48 8.78
C LYS A 65 2.56 13.90 9.08
N PHE A 66 1.79 14.23 8.06
CA PHE A 66 0.37 14.58 8.17
C PHE A 66 -0.53 13.35 7.95
N GLY A 67 0.07 12.20 7.65
CA GLY A 67 -0.64 10.96 7.38
C GLY A 67 -0.99 10.78 5.90
N ASN A 68 -0.67 11.70 4.99
CA ASN A 68 -0.98 11.52 3.57
C ASN A 68 -0.16 10.37 2.98
N ILE A 69 -0.73 9.63 2.04
CA ILE A 69 0.00 8.61 1.28
C ILE A 69 0.47 9.24 -0.03
N LEU A 70 1.75 9.58 -0.10
CA LEU A 70 2.37 10.08 -1.33
C LEU A 70 2.74 8.90 -2.22
N ILE A 71 2.03 8.75 -3.33
CA ILE A 71 2.26 7.70 -4.31
C ILE A 71 3.21 8.22 -5.39
N THR A 72 4.31 7.51 -5.62
CA THR A 72 5.32 7.85 -6.62
C THR A 72 5.81 6.59 -7.35
N PRO A 73 6.23 6.68 -8.62
CA PRO A 73 6.95 5.61 -9.28
C PRO A 73 8.19 5.17 -8.48
N GLN A 74 8.47 3.87 -8.49
CA GLN A 74 9.76 3.30 -8.12
C GLN A 74 10.63 3.27 -9.38
N GLY A 75 11.61 4.17 -9.42
CA GLY A 75 12.80 4.00 -10.25
C GLY A 75 13.75 2.99 -9.64
#